data_AF-A0A496Z8X3-F1
#
_entry.id   AF-A0A496Z8X3-F1
#
_cell.length_a   1.000
_cell.length_b   1.000
_cell.length_c   1.000
_cell.angle_alpha   90.00
_cell.angle_beta   90.00
_cell.angle_gamma   90.00
#
_symmetry.space_group_name_H-M   'P 1'
#
loop_
_entity.id
_entity.type
_entity.pdbx_description
1 polymer ?
#
loop_
_entity_poly.entity_id
_entity_poly.type
_entity_poly.pdbx_seq_one_letter_code
_entity_poly.pdbx_strand_id
1 'polypeptide(L)'
;MDKKDTASLTRVELDLKARKKRFWDAATLKTPDRVPLACMDDYFCLSLGGATAATAYYEPEKAVKIYLEQIGQFNWDMMTPFGNLPGKVGEILG
;
A
#
# COMPACT_ATOMS: atom_id res chain seq x y z
N MET A 1 -13.40 -3.83 21.79
CA MET A 1 -13.15 -3.25 20.46
C MET A 1 -14.35 -2.37 20.13
N ASP A 2 -14.15 -1.06 20.04
CA ASP A 2 -15.24 -0.10 19.92
C ASP A 2 -15.82 -0.07 18.50
N LYS A 3 -17.14 0.09 18.35
CA LYS A 3 -17.83 0.09 17.04
C LYS A 3 -17.33 1.18 16.08
N LYS A 4 -16.70 2.25 16.60
CA LYS A 4 -16.07 3.31 15.80
C LYS A 4 -14.82 2.84 15.07
N ASP A 5 -14.01 2.00 15.72
CA ASP A 5 -12.77 1.49 15.12
C ASP A 5 -13.08 0.54 13.96
N THR A 6 -14.11 -0.30 14.12
CA THR A 6 -14.57 -1.23 13.07
C THR A 6 -15.09 -0.51 11.82
N ALA A 7 -15.82 0.60 11.99
CA ALA A 7 -16.34 1.40 10.87
C ALA A 7 -15.24 2.14 10.10
N SER A 8 -14.17 2.54 10.78
CA SER A 8 -13.00 3.17 10.14
C SER A 8 -12.18 2.17 9.33
N LEU A 9 -11.98 0.95 9.86
CA LEU A 9 -11.27 -0.13 9.20
C LEU A 9 -11.98 -0.57 7.91
N THR A 10 -13.31 -0.66 7.93
CA THR A 10 -14.10 -1.02 6.73
C THR A 10 -13.98 0.02 5.62
N ARG A 11 -13.82 1.31 5.95
CA ARG A 11 -13.61 2.35 4.93
C ARG A 11 -12.24 2.27 4.28
N VAL A 12 -11.19 1.97 5.05
CA VAL A 12 -9.84 1.72 4.54
C VAL A 12 -9.81 0.49 3.64
N GLU A 13 -10.45 -0.61 4.06
CA GLU A 13 -10.56 -1.85 3.26
C GLU A 13 -11.29 -1.61 1.93
N LEU A 14 -12.39 -0.85 1.95
CA LEU A 14 -13.13 -0.48 0.74
C LEU A 14 -12.29 0.39 -0.20
N ASP A 15 -11.51 1.32 0.34
CA ASP A 15 -10.60 2.17 -0.44
C ASP A 15 -9.48 1.34 -1.07
N LEU A 16 -8.83 0.46 -0.32
CA LEU A 16 -7.82 -0.48 -0.83
C LEU A 16 -8.38 -1.38 -1.93
N LYS A 17 -9.61 -1.88 -1.75
CA LYS A 17 -10.29 -2.70 -2.77
C LYS A 17 -10.56 -1.91 -4.05
N ALA A 18 -10.99 -0.65 -3.94
CA ALA A 18 -11.23 0.21 -5.09
C ALA A 18 -9.94 0.53 -5.85
N ARG A 19 -8.86 0.85 -5.13
CA ARG A 19 -7.51 1.06 -5.66
C ARG A 19 -7.00 -0.17 -6.42
N LYS A 20 -7.09 -1.35 -5.79
CA LYS A 20 -6.72 -2.62 -6.41
C LYS A 20 -7.53 -2.88 -7.68
N LYS A 21 -8.85 -2.69 -7.64
CA LYS A 21 -9.72 -2.84 -8.82
C LYS A 21 -9.29 -1.92 -9.97
N ARG A 22 -9.05 -0.64 -9.67
CA ARG A 22 -8.62 0.38 -10.65
C ARG A 22 -7.34 -0.02 -11.37
N PHE A 23 -6.33 -0.46 -10.62
CA PHE A 23 -5.08 -0.92 -11.20
C PHE A 23 -5.29 -2.13 -12.12
N TRP A 24 -6.01 -3.15 -11.64
CA TRP A 24 -6.23 -4.38 -12.41
C TRP A 24 -7.14 -4.19 -13.61
N ASP A 25 -8.13 -3.30 -13.56
CA ASP A 25 -8.91 -2.94 -14.73
C ASP A 25 -8.00 -2.40 -15.84
N ALA A 26 -7.14 -1.41 -15.52
CA ALA A 26 -6.19 -0.87 -16.49
C ALA A 26 -5.21 -1.93 -17.01
N ALA A 27 -4.63 -2.76 -16.13
CA ALA A 27 -3.69 -3.82 -16.51
C ALA A 27 -4.32 -4.91 -17.38
N THR A 28 -5.64 -5.12 -17.27
CA THR A 28 -6.39 -6.11 -18.07
C THR A 28 -7.19 -5.47 -19.22
N LEU A 29 -6.81 -4.26 -19.63
CA LEU A 29 -7.41 -3.51 -20.75
C LEU A 29 -8.91 -3.22 -20.59
N LYS A 30 -9.38 -3.14 -19.35
CA LYS A 30 -10.72 -2.63 -19.01
C LYS A 30 -10.63 -1.16 -18.65
N THR A 31 -11.68 -0.39 -18.91
CA THR A 31 -11.72 1.04 -18.57
C THR A 31 -11.80 1.22 -17.05
N PRO A 32 -10.80 1.84 -16.40
CA PRO A 32 -10.87 2.18 -14.98
C PRO A 32 -11.70 3.46 -14.75
N ASP A 33 -12.07 3.73 -13.51
CA ASP A 33 -12.79 4.95 -13.10
C ASP A 33 -11.91 6.23 -13.20
N ARG A 34 -10.59 6.08 -13.11
CA ARG A 34 -9.57 7.08 -13.46
C ARG A 34 -8.24 6.37 -13.79
N VAL A 35 -7.28 7.11 -14.36
CA VAL A 35 -5.92 6.58 -14.58
C VAL A 35 -5.32 6.14 -13.23
N PRO A 36 -4.84 4.88 -13.10
CA PRO A 36 -4.20 4.43 -11.88
C PRO A 36 -2.82 5.06 -11.70
N LEU A 37 -2.45 5.34 -10.45
CA LEU A 37 -1.12 5.76 -10.03
C LEU A 37 -0.43 4.59 -9.36
N ALA A 38 0.51 3.97 -10.05
CA ALA A 38 1.38 2.95 -9.49
C ALA A 38 2.78 3.55 -9.33
N CYS A 39 3.28 3.60 -8.10
CA CYS A 39 4.58 4.16 -7.80
C CYS A 39 5.55 3.04 -7.41
N MET A 40 6.77 3.19 -7.91
CA MET A 40 7.91 2.39 -7.50
C MET A 40 8.55 3.05 -6.29
N ASP A 41 8.66 2.32 -5.19
CA ASP A 41 9.22 2.82 -3.94
C ASP A 41 10.11 1.73 -3.31
N ASP A 42 11.34 2.13 -2.98
CA ASP A 42 12.31 1.28 -2.29
C ASP A 42 12.18 1.45 -0.77
N TYR A 43 12.48 2.66 -0.28
CA TYR A 43 12.49 2.99 1.14
C TYR A 43 12.01 4.43 1.40
N PHE A 44 11.44 5.10 0.40
CA PHE A 44 11.06 6.51 0.54
C PHE A 44 9.90 6.65 1.54
N CYS A 45 8.85 5.85 1.39
CA CYS A 45 7.76 5.80 2.37
C CYS A 45 8.26 5.42 3.77
N LEU A 46 9.23 4.50 3.89
CA LEU A 46 9.82 4.16 5.19
C LEU A 46 10.53 5.36 5.82
N SER A 47 11.34 6.07 5.02
CA SER A 47 12.04 7.26 5.49
C SER A 47 11.07 8.36 5.94
N LEU A 48 9.96 8.57 5.23
CA LEU A 48 8.92 9.52 5.63
C LEU A 48 8.24 9.11 6.94
N GLY A 49 8.05 7.81 7.16
CA GLY A 49 7.53 7.24 8.41
C GLY A 49 8.55 7.17 9.55
N GLY A 50 9.75 7.73 9.38
CA GLY A 50 10.81 7.71 10.40
C GLY A 50 11.46 6.32 10.60
N ALA A 51 11.32 5.43 9.62
CA ALA A 51 11.90 4.09 9.63
C ALA A 51 13.12 3.99 8.69
N THR A 52 13.83 2.87 8.78
CA THR A 52 14.99 2.58 7.93
C THR A 52 14.73 1.33 7.09
N ALA A 53 15.61 1.05 6.12
CA ALA A 53 15.57 -0.20 5.37
C ALA A 53 15.53 -1.44 6.29
N ALA A 54 16.25 -1.41 7.42
CA ALA A 54 16.26 -2.51 8.40
C ALA A 54 14.85 -2.84 8.94
N THR A 55 13.98 -1.83 9.07
CA THR A 55 12.58 -2.05 9.50
C THR A 55 11.84 -2.94 8.51
N ALA A 56 12.09 -2.83 7.20
CA ALA A 56 11.49 -3.72 6.21
C ALA A 56 11.88 -5.19 6.45
N TYR A 57 13.17 -5.45 6.75
CA TYR A 57 13.71 -6.81 6.92
C TYR A 57 13.32 -7.46 8.25
N TYR A 58 13.36 -6.71 9.34
CA TYR A 58 13.23 -7.27 10.69
C TYR A 58 11.85 -7.02 11.32
N GLU A 59 11.11 -6.01 10.85
CA GLU A 59 9.79 -5.62 11.38
C GLU A 59 8.76 -5.45 10.23
N PRO A 60 8.49 -6.49 9.42
CA PRO A 60 7.72 -6.38 8.18
C PRO A 60 6.31 -5.83 8.38
N GLU A 61 5.64 -6.15 9.48
CA GLU A 61 4.30 -5.64 9.82
C GLU A 61 4.30 -4.12 10.04
N LYS A 62 5.35 -3.60 10.68
CA LYS A 62 5.53 -2.17 10.89
C LYS A 62 5.86 -1.46 9.58
N ALA A 63 6.69 -2.07 8.74
CA ALA A 63 6.98 -1.57 7.41
C ALA A 63 5.72 -1.47 6.55
N VAL A 64 4.90 -2.54 6.51
CA VAL A 64 3.61 -2.56 5.82
C VAL A 64 2.70 -1.44 6.30
N LYS A 65 2.59 -1.24 7.63
CA LYS A 65 1.75 -0.18 8.19
C LYS A 65 2.19 1.19 7.67
N ILE A 66 3.49 1.48 7.70
CA ILE A 66 4.04 2.74 7.18
C ILE A 66 3.71 2.89 5.69
N TYR A 67 3.93 1.85 4.88
CA TYR A 67 3.60 1.89 3.46
C TYR A 67 2.11 2.17 3.21
N LEU A 68 1.20 1.49 3.89
CA LEU A 68 -0.25 1.70 3.74
C LEU A 68 -0.67 3.13 4.11
N GLU A 69 -0.09 3.68 5.19
CA GLU A 69 -0.34 5.06 5.60
C GLU A 69 0.12 6.05 4.51
N GLN A 70 1.31 5.86 3.95
CA GLN A 70 1.86 6.74 2.91
C GLN A 70 1.15 6.58 1.55
N ILE A 71 0.84 5.35 1.12
CA ILE A 71 0.03 5.07 -0.07
C ILE A 71 -1.31 5.81 0.00
N GLY A 72 -1.95 5.80 1.18
CA GLY A 72 -3.17 6.55 1.44
C GLY A 72 -2.97 8.07 1.31
N GLN A 73 -1.90 8.62 1.91
CA GLN A 73 -1.60 10.06 1.86
C GLN A 73 -1.31 10.55 0.44
N PHE A 74 -0.56 9.79 -0.35
CA PHE A 74 -0.23 10.14 -1.74
C PHE A 74 -1.29 9.72 -2.76
N ASN A 75 -2.36 9.07 -2.30
CA ASN A 75 -3.43 8.56 -3.13
C ASN A 75 -2.94 7.59 -4.24
N TRP A 76 -1.93 6.78 -3.93
CA TRP A 76 -1.43 5.75 -4.84
C TRP A 76 -2.39 4.56 -4.90
N ASP A 77 -2.53 3.96 -6.07
CA ASP A 77 -3.40 2.80 -6.30
C ASP A 77 -2.68 1.48 -6.05
N MET A 78 -1.37 1.49 -6.27
CA MET A 78 -0.49 0.36 -6.02
C MET A 78 0.91 0.89 -5.72
N MET A 79 1.63 0.19 -4.86
CA MET A 79 3.07 0.35 -4.71
C MET A 79 3.72 -0.94 -5.20
N THR A 80 4.65 -0.83 -6.13
CA THR A 80 5.50 -1.97 -6.48
C THR A 80 6.76 -1.91 -5.63
N PRO A 81 6.98 -2.88 -4.73
CA PRO A 81 8.24 -2.98 -4.03
C PRO A 81 9.35 -3.31 -5.03
N PHE A 82 10.44 -2.55 -4.99
CA PHE A 82 11.64 -2.89 -5.76
C PHE A 82 12.26 -4.19 -5.21
N GLY A 83 13.02 -4.90 -6.05
CA GLY A 83 13.51 -6.27 -5.76
C GLY A 83 14.43 -6.40 -4.53
N ASN A 84 14.74 -5.31 -3.86
CA ASN A 84 15.48 -5.24 -2.60
C ASN A 84 14.58 -5.37 -1.35
N LEU A 85 13.26 -5.18 -1.44
CA LEU A 85 12.37 -5.37 -0.29
C LEU A 85 12.12 -6.86 0.00
N PRO A 86 11.98 -7.27 1.28
CA PRO A 86 11.66 -8.65 1.63
C PRO A 86 10.34 -9.10 1.01
N GLY A 87 10.31 -10.33 0.50
CA GLY A 87 9.10 -10.92 -0.12
C GLY A 87 7.86 -10.81 0.76
N LYS A 88 8.00 -10.99 2.08
CA LYS A 88 6.91 -10.87 3.05
C LYS A 88 6.26 -9.48 3.09
N VAL A 89 7.01 -8.41 2.85
CA VAL A 89 6.45 -7.04 2.75
C VAL A 89 5.65 -6.93 1.45
N GLY A 90 6.19 -7.43 0.34
CA GLY A 90 5.50 -7.44 -0.96
C GLY A 90 4.20 -8.25 -0.95
N GLU A 91 4.22 -9.46 -0.37
CA GLU A 91 3.05 -10.33 -0.24
C GLU A 91 1.88 -9.65 0.50
N ILE A 92 2.19 -8.83 1.52
CA ILE A 92 1.17 -8.14 2.31
C ILE A 92 0.65 -6.89 1.58
N LEU A 93 1.51 -6.18 0.85
CA LEU A 93 1.12 -4.97 0.11
C LEU A 93 0.30 -5.29 -1.15
N GLY A 94 0.49 -6.47 -1.74
CA GLY A 94 -0.34 -7.01 -2.83
C GLY A 94 0.33 -6.99 -4.20
#